data_AF-A0A8S3W2R6-F1
#
_entry.id   AF-A0A8S3W2R6-F1
#
_cell.length_a   1.000
_cell.length_b   1.000
_cell.length_c   1.000
_cell.angle_alpha   90.00
_cell.angle_beta   90.00
_cell.angle_gamma   90.00
#
_symmetry.space_group_name_H-M   'P 1'
#
loop_
_entity.id
_entity.type
_entity.pdbx_description
1 polymer ?
#
loop_
_entity_poly.entity_id
_entity_poly.type
_entity_poly.pdbx_seq_one_letter_code
_entity_poly.pdbx_strand_id
1 'polypeptide(L)' 'MVEVRRFPFAIKNVTEEEDALTKKYYKGYVRAFVRIRPHGYLWPASFGYKTEEIYNLEVQPDDNQDNKLL' A
#
# COMPACT_ATOMS: atom_id res chain seq x y z
N MET A 1 -24.99 8.70 2.50
CA MET A 1 -24.12 7.52 2.63
C MET A 1 -23.02 7.67 1.60
N VAL A 2 -21.75 7.61 2.00
CA VAL A 2 -20.61 7.67 1.06
C VAL A 2 -20.54 6.33 0.33
N GLU A 3 -20.42 6.37 -1.00
CA GLU A 3 -20.30 5.18 -1.84
C GLU A 3 -18.91 4.55 -1.65
N VAL A 4 -18.85 3.33 -1.08
CA VAL A 4 -17.59 2.60 -0.91
C VAL A 4 -17.18 2.00 -2.25
N ARG A 5 -16.06 2.48 -2.81
CA ARG A 5 -15.50 2.02 -4.07
C ARG A 5 -14.56 0.84 -3.85
N ARG A 6 -14.65 -0.17 -4.73
CA ARG A 6 -13.63 -1.22 -4.79
C ARG A 6 -12.31 -0.62 -5.26
N PHE A 7 -11.21 -1.04 -4.65
CA PHE A 7 -9.88 -0.65 -5.13
C PHE A 7 -9.69 -1.21 -6.55
N PRO A 8 -9.46 -0.37 -7.56
CA PRO A 8 -9.58 -0.79 -8.96
C PRO A 8 -8.35 -1.52 -9.49
N PHE A 9 -7.26 -1.57 -8.70
CA PHE A 9 -5.97 -2.04 -9.16
C PHE A 9 -5.65 -3.44 -8.63
N ALA A 10 -5.12 -4.29 -9.51
CA ALA A 10 -4.70 -5.63 -9.11
C ALA A 10 -3.44 -5.55 -8.23
N ILE A 11 -3.51 -6.21 -7.07
CA ILE A 11 -2.40 -6.39 -6.14
C ILE A 11 -1.94 -7.84 -6.26
N LYS A 12 -0.67 -8.04 -6.60
CA LYS A 12 -0.08 -9.38 -6.74
C LYS A 12 1.19 -9.46 -5.93
N ASN A 13 1.46 -10.62 -5.34
CA ASN A 13 2.77 -10.88 -4.76
C ASN A 13 3.84 -10.76 -5.85
N VAL A 14 5.02 -10.28 -5.47
CA VAL A 14 6.21 -10.36 -6.32
C VAL A 14 6.65 -11.83 -6.47
N THR A 15 7.55 -12.09 -7.42
CA THR A 15 8.20 -13.41 -7.51
C THR A 15 9.11 -13.64 -6.30
N GLU A 16 9.43 -14.90 -6.00
CA GLU A 16 10.36 -15.23 -4.91
C GLU A 16 11.75 -14.61 -5.12
N GLU A 17 12.22 -14.56 -6.37
CA GLU A 17 13.49 -13.92 -6.74
C GLU A 17 13.48 -12.42 -6.44
N GLU A 18 12.41 -11.72 -6.85
CA GLU A 18 12.24 -10.28 -6.62
C GLU A 18 12.08 -9.96 -5.13
N ASP A 19 11.35 -10.80 -4.40
CA ASP A 19 11.19 -10.69 -2.95
C ASP A 19 12.53 -10.86 -2.23
N ALA A 20 13.30 -11.88 -2.59
CA ALA A 20 14.62 -12.15 -2.03
C ALA A 20 15.60 -11.01 -2.33
N LEU A 21 15.60 -10.49 -3.56
CA LEU A 21 16.43 -9.34 -3.95
C LEU A 21 16.07 -8.09 -3.14
N THR A 22 14.77 -7.80 -3.00
CA THR A 22 14.29 -6.63 -2.25
C THR A 22 14.65 -6.76 -0.78
N LYS A 23 14.41 -7.92 -0.17
CA LYS A 23 14.65 -8.18 1.27
C LYS A 23 16.11 -8.07 1.68
N LYS A 24 17.08 -8.18 0.76
CA LYS A 24 18.51 -7.89 1.07
C LYS A 24 18.72 -6.50 1.67
N TYR A 25 17.83 -5.55 1.36
CA TYR A 25 17.90 -4.18 1.84
C TYR A 25 16.99 -3.88 3.03
N TYR A 26 16.23 -4.87 3.53
CA TYR A 26 15.30 -4.71 4.65
C TYR A 26 15.70 -5.60 5.82
N LYS A 27 15.98 -4.99 6.97
CA LYS A 27 16.33 -5.73 8.19
C LYS A 27 15.08 -6.37 8.80
N GLY A 28 15.05 -7.71 8.89
CA GLY A 28 14.04 -8.45 9.63
C GLY A 28 12.65 -8.51 8.98
N TYR A 29 12.51 -8.11 7.72
CA TYR A 29 11.22 -8.13 7.02
C TYR A 29 10.95 -9.52 6.42
N VAL A 30 9.84 -10.16 6.83
CA VAL A 30 9.57 -11.58 6.52
C VAL A 30 8.46 -11.81 5.50
N ARG A 31 7.52 -10.87 5.34
CA ARG A 31 6.36 -11.03 4.44
C ARG A 31 6.76 -10.77 2.99
N ALA A 32 6.06 -11.37 2.03
CA ALA A 32 6.32 -11.10 0.61
C ALA A 32 5.89 -9.68 0.23
N PHE A 33 6.68 -8.97 -0.58
CA PHE A 33 6.23 -7.68 -1.15
C PHE A 33 5.13 -7.88 -2.20
N VAL A 34 4.42 -6.80 -2.52
CA VAL A 34 3.36 -6.78 -3.54
C VAL A 34 3.66 -5.75 -4.63
N ARG A 35 3.19 -6.03 -5.86
CA ARG A 35 3.16 -5.10 -6.99
C ARG A 35 1.72 -4.70 -7.30
N ILE A 36 1.50 -3.39 -7.42
CA ILE A 36 0.22 -2.81 -7.79
C ILE A 36 0.23 -2.50 -9.28
N ARG A 37 -0.61 -3.20 -10.05
CA ARG A 37 -0.76 -3.00 -11.50
C ARG A 37 -1.72 -1.84 -11.80
N PRO A 38 -1.59 -1.14 -12.94
CA PRO A 38 -0.68 -1.42 -14.05
C PRO A 38 0.74 -0.88 -13.87
N HIS A 39 0.92 0.15 -13.04
CA HIS A 39 2.18 0.90 -12.95
C HIS A 39 3.33 0.16 -12.25
N GLY A 40 3.04 -0.92 -11.54
CA GLY A 40 4.04 -1.76 -10.90
C GLY A 40 4.61 -1.15 -9.62
N TYR A 41 3.86 -0.37 -8.85
CA TYR A 41 4.34 0.12 -7.56
C TYR A 41 4.66 -1.04 -6.60
N LEU A 42 5.82 -1.01 -5.96
CA LEU A 42 6.26 -2.01 -4.98
C LEU A 42 5.88 -1.57 -3.57
N TRP A 43 5.18 -2.40 -2.83
CA TRP A 43 4.75 -2.10 -1.46
C TRP A 43 4.93 -3.30 -0.52
N PRO A 44 5.07 -3.07 0.80
CA PRO A 44 4.96 -4.12 1.79
C PRO A 44 3.60 -4.85 1.73
N ALA A 45 3.55 -6.09 2.18
CA ALA A 45 2.34 -6.92 2.23
C ALA A 45 1.18 -6.23 2.97
N SER A 46 1.51 -5.41 3.98
CA SER A 46 0.52 -4.68 4.79
C SER A 46 -0.38 -3.78 3.95
N PHE A 47 0.14 -3.20 2.87
CA PHE A 47 -0.61 -2.34 1.98
C PHE A 47 -1.82 -3.07 1.37
N GLY A 48 -1.65 -4.34 0.99
CA GLY A 48 -2.72 -5.15 0.40
C GLY A 48 -3.94 -5.35 1.29
N TYR A 49 -3.80 -5.23 2.62
CA TYR A 49 -4.93 -5.35 3.56
C TYR A 49 -5.64 -4.03 3.82
N LYS A 50 -4.99 -2.89 3.54
CA LYS A 50 -5.49 -1.54 3.86
C LYS A 50 -5.87 -0.71 2.64
N THR A 51 -5.67 -1.24 1.45
CA THR A 51 -5.89 -0.54 0.18
C THR A 51 -7.30 -0.01 -0.01
N GLU A 52 -8.34 -0.80 0.27
CA GLU A 52 -9.72 -0.32 0.10
C GLU A 52 -10.06 0.77 1.12
N GLU A 53 -9.58 0.67 2.36
CA GLU A 53 -9.76 1.71 3.38
C GLU A 53 -9.08 3.02 2.96
N ILE A 54 -7.81 2.95 2.52
CA ILE A 54 -7.06 4.13 2.07
C ILE A 54 -7.69 4.75 0.83
N TYR A 55 -8.13 3.93 -0.13
CA TYR A 55 -8.73 4.40 -1.38
C TYR A 55 -10.04 5.15 -1.18
N ASN A 56 -10.76 4.83 -0.10
CA ASN A 56 -12.01 5.48 0.28
C ASN A 56 -11.86 6.40 1.48
N LEU A 57 -10.64 6.74 1.88
CA LEU A 57 -10.41 7.66 2.98
C LEU A 57 -11.10 9.00 2.66
N GLU A 58 -11.98 9.44 3.56
CA GLU A 58 -12.61 10.75 3.46
C GLU A 58 -11.57 11.82 3.77
N VAL A 59 -11.27 12.65 2.76
CA VAL A 59 -10.31 13.75 2.87
C VAL A 59 -11.08 15.02 3.24
N GLN A 60 -10.63 15.72 4.27
CA GLN A 60 -11.21 16.99 4.69
C GLN A 60 -10.44 18.17 4.08
N PRO A 61 -11.10 19.33 3.84
CA PRO A 61 -10.43 20.51 3.28
C PRO A 61 -9.24 21.03 4.12
N ASP A 62 -9.20 20.72 5.41
CA ASP A 62 -8.22 21.19 6.39
C ASP A 62 -7.19 20.13 6.83
N ASP A 63 -7.12 18.97 6.17
CA ASP A 63 -6.16 17.89 6.49
C ASP A 63 -4.69 18.35 6.49
N ASN A 64 -4.37 19.46 5.81
CA ASN A 64 -3.03 20.05 5.74
C ASN A 64 -2.78 21.20 6.73
N GLN A 65 -3.75 21.59 7.57
CA GLN A 65 -3.59 22.69 8.52
C GLN A 65 -3.10 22.17 9.87
N ASP A 66 -1.80 22.33 10.12
CA ASP A 66 -1.17 22.33 11.45
C ASP A 66 -1.47 21.17 12.40
N ASN A 67 -1.40 19.92 11.93
CA ASN A 67 -1.35 18.80 12.86
C ASN A 67 0.07 18.66 13.44
N LYS A 68 0.29 19.33 14.57
CA LYS A 68 1.38 19.08 15.53
C LYS A 68 1.30 17.64 16.06
N LEU A 69 1.65 16.67 15.24
CA LEU A 69 1.88 15.29 15.62
C LEU A 69 3.21 14.81 15.04
N LEU A 70 4.28 15.48 15.47
CA LEU A 70 5.61 14.92 15.69
C LEU A 70 6.19 15.55 16.95
#